data_AF-A0A2R3Q2W1-F1
#
_entry.id   AF-A0A2R3Q2W1-F1
#
_cell.length_a   1.000
_cell.length_b   1.000
_cell.length_c   1.000
_cell.angle_alpha   90.00
_cell.angle_beta   90.00
_cell.angle_gamma   90.00
#
_symmetry.space_group_name_H-M   'P 1'
#
loop_
_entity.id
_entity.type
_entity.pdbx_description
1 polymer ?
#
loop_
_entity_poly.entity_id
_entity_poly.type
_entity_poly.pdbx_seq_one_letter_code
_entity_poly.pdbx_strand_id
1 'polypeptide(L)'
;MRLEFTHSHIYPGATASLTGEQAELGERATCLVELSDGVVLSTSCLIQGGEIMLFMPDYLTARGAKIPAKDWVLRKDLETGAWKAKSKVAV
;
A
#
# COMPACT_ATOMS: atom_id res chain seq x y z
N MET A 1 -4.41 10.47 3.64
CA MET A 1 -4.56 9.12 3.04
C MET A 1 -3.96 8.03 3.93
N ARG A 2 -4.75 7.01 4.29
CA ARG A 2 -4.32 5.83 5.05
C ARG A 2 -4.70 4.54 4.32
N LEU A 3 -3.79 3.59 4.24
CA LEU A 3 -3.95 2.27 3.63
C LEU A 3 -3.86 1.20 4.72
N GLU A 4 -4.95 0.49 4.96
CA GLU A 4 -5.06 -0.55 5.99
C GLU A 4 -5.04 -1.93 5.33
N PHE A 5 -3.93 -2.65 5.47
CA PHE A 5 -3.76 -3.99 4.89
C PHE A 5 -4.30 -5.08 5.81
N THR A 6 -4.92 -6.09 5.21
CA THR A 6 -5.47 -7.27 5.92
C THR A 6 -4.40 -8.30 6.31
N HIS A 7 -3.13 -8.05 5.97
CA HIS A 7 -2.00 -8.93 6.25
C HIS A 7 -0.82 -8.16 6.85
N SER A 8 0.11 -8.90 7.47
CA SER A 8 1.32 -8.36 8.11
C SER A 8 2.43 -7.95 7.15
N HIS A 9 2.25 -8.20 5.86
CA HIS A 9 3.15 -7.78 4.80
C HIS A 9 2.40 -7.72 3.48
N ILE A 10 2.93 -6.96 2.54
CA ILE A 10 2.31 -6.77 1.22
C ILE A 10 2.86 -7.81 0.24
N TYR A 11 1.95 -8.47 -0.48
CA TYR A 11 2.24 -9.47 -1.51
C TYR A 11 1.24 -9.34 -2.67
N PRO A 12 1.47 -9.95 -3.85
CA PRO A 12 0.50 -9.92 -4.94
C PRO A 12 -0.85 -10.52 -4.52
N GLY A 13 -1.90 -9.70 -4.55
CA GLY A 13 -3.24 -10.06 -4.11
C GLY A 13 -3.58 -9.65 -2.67
N ALA A 14 -2.62 -9.12 -1.90
CA ALA A 14 -2.91 -8.52 -0.60
C ALA A 14 -3.95 -7.41 -0.75
N THR A 15 -4.95 -7.40 0.12
CA THR A 15 -6.03 -6.42 0.09
C THR A 15 -5.81 -5.32 1.12
N ALA A 16 -6.21 -4.11 0.76
CA ALA A 16 -6.18 -2.95 1.63
C ALA A 16 -7.47 -2.14 1.52
N SER A 17 -7.82 -1.47 2.61
CA SER A 17 -8.84 -0.44 2.64
C SER A 17 -8.18 0.94 2.60
N LEU A 18 -8.81 1.89 1.92
CA LEU A 18 -8.34 3.27 1.85
C LEU A 18 -9.25 4.14 2.71
N THR A 19 -8.68 4.78 3.72
CA THR A 19 -9.38 5.69 4.63
C THR A 19 -8.72 7.07 4.67
N GLY A 20 -9.49 8.08 5.07
CA GLY A 20 -9.08 9.49 5.08
C GLY A 20 -9.07 10.14 3.69
N GLU A 21 -8.61 11.39 3.64
CA GLU A 21 -8.60 12.19 2.41
C GLU A 21 -7.59 11.61 1.39
N GLN A 22 -8.06 11.41 0.16
CA GLN A 22 -7.26 10.89 -0.95
C GLN A 22 -6.31 11.98 -1.45
N ALA A 23 -5.12 11.58 -1.86
CA ALA A 23 -4.17 12.49 -2.49
C ALA A 23 -4.69 13.00 -3.85
N GLU A 24 -4.21 14.17 -4.28
CA GLU A 24 -4.53 14.69 -5.61
C GLU A 24 -3.90 13.82 -6.71
N LEU A 25 -4.60 13.72 -7.84
CA LEU A 25 -4.16 12.94 -9.00
C LEU A 25 -2.87 13.52 -9.56
N GLY A 26 -1.85 12.67 -9.73
CA GLY A 26 -0.57 13.06 -10.32
C GLY A 26 0.46 13.63 -9.34
N GLU A 27 0.13 13.80 -8.06
CA GLU A 27 1.07 14.29 -7.05
C GLU A 27 1.52 13.18 -6.09
N ARG A 28 2.82 13.24 -5.73
CA ARG A 28 3.38 12.32 -4.74
C ARG A 28 3.02 12.84 -3.35
N ALA A 29 2.18 12.10 -2.65
CA ALA A 29 1.71 12.46 -1.32
C ALA A 29 2.27 11.52 -0.25
N THR A 30 2.31 11.99 0.98
CA THR A 30 2.56 11.14 2.14
C THR A 30 1.31 10.35 2.48
N CYS A 31 1.47 9.05 2.66
CA CYS A 31 0.43 8.13 3.08
C CYS A 31 0.89 7.31 4.27
N LEU A 32 -0.07 6.89 5.08
CA LEU A 32 0.18 6.04 6.23
C LEU A 32 -0.30 4.63 5.88
N VAL A 33 0.59 3.66 6.02
CA VAL A 33 0.31 2.23 5.79
C VAL A 33 0.23 1.55 7.14
N GLU A 34 -0.90 0.92 7.41
CA GLU A 34 -1.12 0.11 8.60
C GLU A 34 -1.23 -1.36 8.17
N LEU A 35 -0.41 -2.21 8.78
CA LEU A 35 -0.40 -3.66 8.55
C LEU A 35 -1.24 -4.36 9.61
N SER A 36 -1.78 -5.54 9.29
CA SER A 36 -2.66 -6.28 10.21
C SER A 36 -2.00 -6.70 11.52
N ASP A 37 -0.67 -6.69 11.61
CA ASP A 37 0.07 -6.96 12.85
C ASP A 37 0.32 -5.71 13.71
N GLY A 38 -0.22 -4.55 13.30
CA GLY A 38 -0.13 -3.28 14.02
C GLY A 38 1.07 -2.41 13.65
N VAL A 39 1.93 -2.86 12.75
CA VAL A 39 3.02 -2.02 12.21
C VAL A 39 2.44 -0.91 11.35
N VAL A 40 2.84 0.32 11.67
CA VAL A 40 2.42 1.53 10.97
C VAL A 40 3.63 2.21 10.36
N LEU A 41 3.56 2.51 9.07
CA LEU A 41 4.64 3.11 8.28
C LEU A 41 4.13 4.38 7.61
N SER A 42 4.90 5.47 7.70
CA SER A 42 4.66 6.67 6.90
C SER A 42 5.51 6.58 5.64
N THR A 43 4.87 6.57 4.48
CA THR A 43 5.56 6.43 3.20
C THR A 43 4.97 7.31 2.10
N SER A 44 5.57 7.30 0.91
CA SER A 44 5.01 7.99 -0.25
C SER A 44 4.05 7.11 -1.03
N CYS A 45 3.01 7.74 -1.57
CA CYS A 45 2.16 7.19 -2.62
C CYS A 45 2.00 8.18 -3.78
N LEU A 46 1.61 7.69 -4.93
CA LEU A 46 1.22 8.49 -6.09
C LEU A 46 -0.05 7.90 -6.69
N ILE A 47 -1.09 8.71 -6.83
CA ILE A 47 -2.34 8.30 -7.50
C ILE A 47 -2.22 8.64 -8.98
N GLN A 48 -2.29 7.63 -9.84
CA GLN A 48 -2.16 7.79 -11.30
C GLN A 48 -3.12 6.84 -12.01
N GLY A 49 -3.95 7.37 -12.91
CA GLY A 49 -4.81 6.53 -13.76
C GLY A 49 -5.82 5.66 -12.99
N GLY A 50 -6.23 6.06 -11.78
CA GLY A 50 -7.11 5.26 -10.91
C GLY A 50 -6.40 4.15 -10.14
N GLU A 51 -5.07 4.08 -10.23
CA GLU A 51 -4.21 3.19 -9.45
C GLU A 51 -3.44 3.99 -8.39
N ILE A 52 -3.02 3.32 -7.32
CA ILE A 52 -2.15 3.90 -6.31
C ILE A 52 -0.80 3.21 -6.40
N MET A 53 0.23 3.95 -6.79
CA MET A 53 1.61 3.51 -6.63
C MET A 53 2.04 3.75 -5.19
N LEU A 54 2.37 2.69 -4.46
CA LEU A 54 2.83 2.72 -3.09
C LEU A 54 4.32 2.38 -3.05
N PHE A 55 5.13 3.26 -2.50
CA PHE A 55 6.58 3.09 -2.42
C PHE A 55 6.95 2.60 -1.02
N MET A 56 7.15 1.29 -0.78
CA MET A 56 7.44 0.82 0.58
C MET A 56 8.95 0.77 0.84
N PRO A 57 9.45 1.38 1.95
CA PRO A 57 10.80 1.12 2.42
C PRO A 57 10.92 -0.31 2.96
N ASP A 58 12.12 -0.74 3.35
CA ASP A 58 12.22 -1.95 4.16
C ASP A 58 11.57 -1.73 5.54
N TYR A 59 10.98 -2.78 6.08
CA TYR A 59 10.33 -2.73 7.38
C TYR A 59 10.44 -4.06 8.11
N LEU A 60 10.27 -4.00 9.42
CA LEU A 60 10.12 -5.16 10.27
C LEU A 60 8.63 -5.35 10.56
N THR A 61 8.14 -6.57 10.43
CA THR A 61 6.85 -6.92 11.03
C THR A 61 6.98 -6.89 12.56
N ALA A 62 5.87 -6.84 13.30
CA ALA A 62 5.85 -6.90 14.76
C ALA A 62 6.53 -8.17 15.31
N ARG A 63 6.59 -9.24 14.51
CA ARG A 63 7.32 -10.49 14.84
C ARG A 63 8.81 -10.43 14.52
N GLY A 64 9.33 -9.30 14.04
CA GLY A 64 10.74 -9.10 13.69
C GLY A 64 11.15 -9.62 12.32
N ALA A 65 10.22 -10.05 11.47
CA ALA A 65 10.55 -10.49 10.12
C ALA A 65 10.91 -9.28 9.25
N LYS A 66 12.09 -9.30 8.62
CA LYS A 66 12.54 -8.24 7.73
C LYS A 66 11.95 -8.39 6.34
N ILE A 67 11.20 -7.38 5.92
CA ILE A 67 10.65 -7.27 4.57
C ILE A 67 11.47 -6.22 3.80
N PRO A 68 12.04 -6.57 2.63
CA PRO A 68 12.82 -5.63 1.84
C PRO A 68 11.92 -4.55 1.22
N ALA A 69 12.53 -3.39 0.94
CA ALA A 69 11.89 -2.30 0.21
C ALA A 69 11.31 -2.80 -1.12
N LYS A 70 10.07 -2.43 -1.41
CA LYS A 70 9.39 -2.85 -2.64
C LYS A 70 8.24 -1.93 -2.98
N ASP A 71 8.13 -1.61 -4.26
CA ASP A 71 7.02 -0.81 -4.77
C ASP A 71 5.83 -1.70 -5.17
N TRP A 72 4.64 -1.18 -4.91
CA TRP A 72 3.38 -1.85 -5.16
C TRP A 72 2.47 -0.97 -5.99
N VAL A 73 1.69 -1.60 -6.87
CA VAL A 73 0.59 -0.95 -7.57
C VAL A 73 -0.70 -1.47 -6.96
N LEU A 74 -1.49 -0.61 -6.34
CA LEU A 74 -2.80 -0.97 -5.81
C LEU A 74 -3.87 -0.63 -6.84
N ARG A 75 -4.71 -1.61 -7.16
CA ARG A 75 -5.88 -1.43 -8.03
C ARG A 75 -7.15 -1.59 -7.21
N LYS A 76 -8.11 -0.70 -7.42
CA LYS A 76 -9.42 -0.86 -6.82
C LYS A 76 -10.16 -2.00 -7.50
N ASP A 77 -10.57 -2.97 -6.70
CA ASP A 77 -11.46 -4.04 -7.09
C ASP A 77 -12.89 -3.48 -7.22
N LEU A 78 -13.49 -3.56 -8.39
CA LEU A 78 -14.79 -2.94 -8.66
C LEU A 78 -15.96 -3.68 -8.02
N GLU A 79 -15.78 -4.97 -7.68
CA GLU A 79 -16.82 -5.81 -7.09
C GLU A 79 -16.87 -5.65 -5.57
N THR A 80 -15.69 -5.64 -4.92
CA THR A 80 -15.57 -5.58 -3.45
C THR A 80 -15.25 -4.18 -2.93
N GLY A 81 -14.81 -3.26 -3.80
CA GLY A 81 -14.34 -1.93 -3.43
C GLY A 81 -12.96 -1.89 -2.77
N ALA A 82 -12.36 -3.06 -2.51
CA ALA A 82 -11.05 -3.18 -1.84
C ALA A 82 -9.90 -2.86 -2.80
N TRP A 83 -8.79 -2.36 -2.27
CA TRP A 83 -7.57 -2.13 -3.04
C TRP A 83 -6.71 -3.40 -3.03
N LYS A 84 -6.45 -3.98 -4.20
CA LYS A 84 -5.60 -5.17 -4.35
C LYS A 84 -4.19 -4.78 -4.78
N ALA A 85 -3.19 -5.22 -4.04
CA ALA A 85 -1.79 -5.05 -4.37
C ALA A 85 -1.38 -5.94 -5.54
N LYS A 86 -0.71 -5.35 -6.51
CA LYS A 86 0.02 -6.03 -7.59
C LYS A 86 1.49 -5.67 -7.43
N SER A 87 2.37 -6.66 -7.55
CA SER A 87 3.79 -6.36 -7.65
C SER A 87 4.00 -5.51 -8.90
N LYS A 88 4.70 -4.39 -8.73
CA LYS A 88 5.29 -3.71 -9.88
C LYS A 88 6.31 -4.68 -10.47
N VAL A 89 6.00 -5.23 -11.64
CA VAL A 89 7.00 -5.97 -12.41
C VAL A 89 8.04 -4.93 -12.79
N ALA A 90 9.27 -5.08 -12.29
CA ALA A 90 10.38 -4.30 -12.77
C ALA A 90 10.48 -4.57 -14.28
N VAL A 91 10.25 -3.54 -15.10
CA VAL A 91 10.67 -3.52 -16.50
C VAL A 91 12.18 -3.36 -16.53
#